data_AF-A0A382SV09-F1
#
_entry.id   AF-A0A382SV09-F1
#
_cell.length_a   1.000
_cell.length_b   1.000
_cell.length_c   1.000
_cell.angle_alpha   90.00
_cell.angle_beta   90.00
_cell.angle_gamma   90.00
#
_symmetry.space_group_name_H-M   'P 1'
#
loop_
_entity.id
_entity.type
_entity.pdbx_description
1 polymer ?
#
loop_
_entity_poly.entity_id
_entity_poly.type
_entity_poly.pdbx_seq_one_letter_code
_entity_poly.pdbx_strand_id
1 'polypeptide(L)'
;VKNRVFSILFLASFIIAQPLINFIEPAFGGIGSTVTISGNNFSSTSIENTVFLSGLEANILNSTENEIIVSVPYGAYYTPISVYTNGLYA
;
A
#
# COMPACT_ATOMS: atom_id res chain seq x y z
N VAL A 1 39.54 -21.28 29.72
CA VAL A 1 39.48 -20.56 28.42
C VAL A 1 38.05 -20.04 28.28
N LYS A 2 37.85 -18.72 28.28
CA LYS A 2 36.52 -18.07 28.36
C LYS A 2 35.98 -17.94 26.93
N ASN A 3 34.97 -18.73 26.57
CA ASN A 3 34.33 -18.69 25.26
C ASN A 3 33.67 -17.32 25.07
N ARG A 4 34.28 -16.47 24.25
CA ARG A 4 33.71 -15.17 23.86
C ARG A 4 32.82 -15.43 22.65
N VAL A 5 31.51 -15.51 22.88
CA VAL A 5 30.51 -15.55 21.82
C VAL A 5 30.59 -14.21 21.08
N PHE A 6 31.09 -14.21 19.86
CA PHE A 6 31.02 -13.06 18.96
C PHE A 6 29.62 -13.05 18.33
N SER A 7 28.73 -12.20 18.83
CA SER A 7 27.46 -11.92 18.16
C SER A 7 27.74 -11.13 16.89
N ILE A 8 27.54 -11.75 15.73
CA ILE A 8 27.56 -11.07 14.44
C ILE A 8 26.15 -10.52 14.20
N LEU A 9 26.01 -9.19 14.16
CA LEU A 9 24.78 -8.52 13.78
C LEU A 9 24.68 -8.60 12.24
N PHE A 10 23.87 -9.53 11.72
CA PHE A 10 23.61 -9.63 10.28
C PHE A 10 22.52 -8.61 9.92
N LEU A 11 22.94 -7.43 9.43
CA LEU A 11 22.01 -6.49 8.81
C LEU A 11 21.67 -6.99 7.41
N ALA A 12 20.51 -7.62 7.26
CA ALA A 12 19.93 -7.87 5.95
C ALA A 12 19.39 -6.54 5.38
N SER A 13 19.91 -6.12 4.23
CA SER A 13 19.33 -5.03 3.46
C SER A 13 18.11 -5.53 2.70
N PHE A 14 16.90 -5.11 3.09
CA PHE A 14 15.69 -5.29 2.30
C PHE A 14 15.66 -4.23 1.18
N ILE A 15 15.62 -4.67 -0.07
CA ILE A 15 15.32 -3.77 -1.20
C ILE A 15 13.80 -3.66 -1.27
N ILE A 16 13.26 -2.51 -0.90
CA ILE A 16 11.83 -2.20 -1.04
C ILE A 16 11.66 -1.52 -2.39
N ALA A 17 10.92 -2.17 -3.29
CA ALA A 17 10.59 -1.60 -4.59
C ALA A 17 9.49 -0.54 -4.42
N GLN A 18 9.58 0.57 -5.17
CA GLN A 18 8.57 1.62 -5.11
C GLN A 18 7.23 1.07 -5.65
N PRO A 19 6.11 1.28 -4.92
CA PRO A 19 4.79 0.94 -5.43
C PRO A 19 4.51 1.71 -6.72
N LEU A 20 3.75 1.10 -7.62
CA LEU A 20 3.35 1.69 -8.89
C LEU A 20 1.85 1.49 -9.09
N ILE A 21 1.13 2.56 -9.39
CA ILE A 21 -0.28 2.49 -9.78
C ILE A 21 -0.35 2.49 -11.31
N ASN A 22 -0.94 1.44 -11.89
CA ASN A 22 -1.11 1.32 -13.33
C ASN A 22 -2.52 1.66 -13.79
N PHE A 23 -3.53 1.19 -13.05
CA PHE A 23 -4.93 1.33 -13.44
C PHE A 23 -5.84 1.39 -12.22
N ILE A 24 -6.98 2.08 -12.36
CA ILE A 24 -7.98 2.26 -11.31
C ILE A 24 -9.36 2.04 -11.92
N GLU A 25 -10.12 1.10 -11.35
CA GLU A 25 -11.45 0.75 -11.84
C GLU A 25 -12.46 0.51 -10.70
N PRO A 26 -13.66 1.12 -10.74
CA PRO A 26 -14.06 2.17 -11.69
C PRO A 26 -13.28 3.47 -11.44
N ALA A 27 -13.11 4.28 -12.49
CA ALA A 27 -12.42 5.58 -12.39
C ALA A 27 -13.17 6.60 -11.50
N PHE A 28 -14.43 6.34 -11.18
CA PHE A 28 -15.28 7.15 -10.30
C PHE A 28 -16.28 6.26 -9.58
N GLY A 29 -16.65 6.68 -8.37
CA GLY A 29 -17.63 5.98 -7.55
C GLY A 29 -18.09 6.87 -6.41
N GLY A 30 -19.31 6.62 -5.92
CA GLY A 30 -19.85 7.32 -4.75
C GLY A 30 -19.21 6.82 -3.44
N ILE A 31 -19.50 7.51 -2.35
CA ILE A 31 -19.11 7.10 -1.00
C ILE A 31 -19.54 5.64 -0.75
N GLY A 32 -18.63 4.82 -0.22
CA GLY A 32 -18.85 3.41 0.07
C GLY A 32 -18.76 2.47 -1.14
N SER A 33 -18.62 2.98 -2.36
CA SER A 33 -18.35 2.15 -3.53
C SER A 33 -16.97 1.51 -3.46
N THR A 34 -16.81 0.36 -4.10
CA THR A 34 -15.56 -0.37 -4.18
C THR A 34 -14.74 0.11 -5.39
N VAL A 35 -13.45 0.35 -5.18
CA VAL A 35 -12.47 0.69 -6.20
C VAL A 35 -11.34 -0.30 -6.16
N THR A 36 -10.95 -0.80 -7.33
CA THR A 36 -9.79 -1.67 -7.53
C THR A 36 -8.65 -0.85 -8.10
N ILE A 37 -7.49 -0.94 -7.47
CA ILE A 37 -6.24 -0.29 -7.87
C ILE A 37 -5.28 -1.39 -8.30
N SER A 38 -5.01 -1.48 -9.60
CA SER A 38 -4.04 -2.42 -10.16
C SER A 38 -2.68 -1.76 -10.29
N GLY A 39 -1.63 -2.50 -9.95
CA GLY A 39 -0.29 -1.95 -9.83
C GLY A 39 0.78 -3.01 -9.62
N ASN A 40 1.94 -2.57 -9.11
CA ASN A 40 3.05 -3.42 -8.73
C ASN A 40 3.64 -2.99 -7.38
N ASN A 41 4.32 -3.93 -6.72
CA ASN A 41 5.07 -3.72 -5.47
C ASN A 41 4.21 -3.22 -4.29
N PHE A 42 2.92 -3.56 -4.29
CA PHE A 42 2.09 -3.42 -3.10
C PHE A 42 2.44 -4.53 -2.08
N SER A 43 2.09 -4.35 -0.81
CA SER A 43 2.18 -5.46 0.14
C SER A 43 0.98 -6.38 0.02
N SER A 44 1.18 -7.69 0.07
CA SER A 44 0.08 -8.66 0.26
C SER A 44 -0.52 -8.60 1.68
N THR A 45 0.15 -7.91 2.61
CA THR A 45 -0.34 -7.67 3.97
C THR A 45 -1.00 -6.30 4.03
N SER A 46 -2.34 -6.25 4.08
CA SER A 46 -3.11 -4.99 3.94
C SER A 46 -2.70 -3.88 4.90
N ILE A 47 -2.31 -4.19 6.14
CA ILE A 47 -1.91 -3.18 7.14
C ILE A 47 -0.59 -2.47 6.81
N GLU A 48 0.20 -3.01 5.87
CA GLU A 48 1.44 -2.40 5.39
C GLU A 48 1.21 -1.46 4.19
N ASN A 49 -0.04 -1.37 3.72
CA ASN A 49 -0.45 -0.42 2.71
C ASN A 49 -1.37 0.65 3.34
N THR A 50 -1.31 1.84 2.79
CA THR A 50 -2.27 2.92 3.07
C THR A 50 -2.67 3.55 1.75
N VAL A 51 -3.97 3.61 1.48
CA VAL A 51 -4.48 4.21 0.25
C VAL A 51 -5.17 5.51 0.60
N PHE A 52 -4.84 6.57 -0.12
CA PHE A 52 -5.52 7.85 -0.01
C PHE A 52 -6.37 8.09 -1.25
N LEU A 53 -7.68 8.20 -1.04
CA LEU A 53 -8.62 8.67 -2.03
C LEU A 53 -9.02 10.08 -1.65
N SER A 54 -8.76 11.03 -2.54
CA SER A 54 -9.09 12.42 -2.30
C SER A 54 -8.32 13.08 -1.14
N GLY A 55 -7.17 12.52 -0.75
CA GLY A 55 -6.45 12.90 0.47
C GLY A 55 -7.04 12.33 1.77
N LEU A 56 -8.08 11.49 1.69
CA LEU A 56 -8.65 10.77 2.83
C LEU A 56 -8.22 9.31 2.80
N GLU A 57 -7.89 8.76 3.97
CA GLU A 57 -7.54 7.35 4.08
C GLU A 57 -8.75 6.47 3.74
N ALA A 58 -8.55 5.57 2.78
CA ALA A 58 -9.57 4.63 2.33
C ALA A 58 -9.44 3.30 3.08
N ASN A 59 -10.57 2.64 3.32
CA ASN A 59 -10.58 1.33 3.95
C ASN A 59 -10.16 0.27 2.93
N ILE A 60 -9.05 -0.42 3.18
CA ILE A 60 -8.56 -1.53 2.36
C ILE A 60 -9.34 -2.80 2.69
N LEU A 61 -10.06 -3.32 1.69
CA LEU A 61 -10.85 -4.54 1.78
C LEU A 61 -10.01 -5.79 1.47
N ASN A 62 -9.06 -5.68 0.53
CA ASN A 62 -8.14 -6.74 0.15
C ASN A 62 -6.85 -6.17 -0.44
N SER A 63 -5.74 -6.89 -0.33
CA SER A 63 -4.46 -6.51 -0.91
C SER A 63 -3.67 -7.71 -1.40
N THR A 64 -3.03 -7.56 -2.56
CA THR A 64 -2.03 -8.47 -3.13
C THR A 64 -0.84 -7.63 -3.60
N GLU A 65 0.20 -8.25 -4.14
CA GLU A 65 1.36 -7.53 -4.69
C GLU A 65 1.02 -6.67 -5.93
N ASN A 66 -0.11 -6.94 -6.58
CA ASN A 66 -0.51 -6.30 -7.84
C ASN A 66 -1.91 -5.65 -7.82
N GLU A 67 -2.64 -5.77 -6.72
CA GLU A 67 -4.01 -5.29 -6.62
C GLU A 67 -4.34 -4.86 -5.20
N ILE A 68 -4.94 -3.68 -5.04
CA ILE A 68 -5.56 -3.24 -3.79
C ILE A 68 -7.03 -2.94 -4.06
N ILE A 69 -7.91 -3.49 -3.23
CA ILE A 69 -9.35 -3.19 -3.27
C ILE A 69 -9.68 -2.33 -2.06
N VAL A 70 -10.27 -1.17 -2.29
CA VAL A 70 -10.65 -0.20 -1.25
C VAL A 70 -12.10 0.23 -1.38
N SER A 71 -12.67 0.79 -0.30
CA SER A 71 -13.92 1.53 -0.37
C SER A 71 -13.72 3.04 -0.32
N VAL A 72 -14.52 3.78 -1.09
CA VAL A 72 -14.47 5.25 -1.15
C VAL A 72 -14.89 5.85 0.20
N PRO A 73 -14.03 6.64 0.87
CA PRO A 73 -14.34 7.21 2.18
C PRO A 73 -15.39 8.33 2.09
N TYR A 74 -16.04 8.61 3.22
CA TYR A 74 -16.97 9.73 3.34
C TYR A 74 -16.22 11.06 3.16
N GLY A 75 -16.73 11.93 2.27
CA GLY A 75 -16.10 13.22 1.97
C GLY A 75 -15.03 13.17 0.89
N ALA A 76 -14.88 12.03 0.19
CA ALA A 76 -14.04 11.95 -0.99
C ALA A 76 -14.55 12.87 -2.12
N TYR A 77 -13.62 13.56 -2.79
CA TYR A 77 -13.83 14.45 -3.94
C TYR A 77 -12.87 14.09 -5.09
N TYR A 78 -13.02 14.73 -6.25
CA TYR A 78 -12.15 14.45 -7.40
C TYR A 78 -10.73 15.02 -7.20
N THR A 79 -9.84 14.23 -6.59
CA THR A 79 -8.40 14.53 -6.53
C THR A 79 -7.58 13.25 -6.73
N PRO A 80 -6.26 13.35 -6.97
CA PRO A 80 -5.41 12.20 -7.24
C PRO A 80 -5.47 11.13 -6.14
N ILE A 81 -5.27 9.88 -6.57
CA ILE A 81 -5.18 8.71 -5.71
C ILE A 81 -3.70 8.43 -5.47
N SER A 82 -3.33 8.12 -4.24
CA SER A 82 -1.97 7.69 -3.90
C SER A 82 -2.00 6.43 -3.05
N VAL A 83 -0.94 5.64 -3.18
CA VAL A 83 -0.73 4.43 -2.39
C VAL A 83 0.60 4.57 -1.67
N TYR A 84 0.59 4.39 -0.36
CA TYR A 84 1.76 4.31 0.48
C TYR A 84 1.99 2.86 0.89
N THR A 85 3.12 2.29 0.49
CA THR A 85 3.48 0.91 0.81
C THR A 85 4.90 0.88 1.31
N ASN A 86 5.13 0.24 2.46
CA ASN A 86 6.48 -0.03 2.97
C ASN A 86 7.41 1.18 3.02
N GLY A 87 6.89 2.38 3.34
CA GLY A 87 7.71 3.60 3.41
C GLY A 87 7.76 4.44 2.14
N LEU A 88 7.12 4.01 1.04
CA LEU A 88 7.21 4.65 -0.27
C LEU A 88 5.83 4.99 -0.84
N TYR A 89 5.73 6.12 -1.55
CA TYR A 89 4.52 6.53 -2.27
C TYR A 89 4.57 6.16 -3.75
N ALA A 90 3.42 5.79 -4.28
CA ALA A 90 3.05 5.77 -5.70
C ALA A 90 2.16 6.96 -6.03
#